data_AF-A0A183BZU9-F1
#
_entry.id   AF-A0A183BZU9-F1
#
_cell.length_a   1.000
_cell.length_b   1.000
_cell.length_c   1.000
_cell.angle_alpha   90.00
_cell.angle_beta   90.00
_cell.angle_gamma   90.00
#
_symmetry.space_group_name_H-M   'P 1'
#
loop_
_entity.id
_entity.type
_entity.pdbx_description
1 polymer ?
#
loop_
_entity_poly.entity_id
_entity_poly.type
_entity_poly.pdbx_seq_one_letter_code
_entity_poly.pdbx_strand_id
1 'polypeptide(L)'
;MNGRVIRGRGGQPKRPLNIMSRLLPRPVNVVVLLVLLGLVVRFSTVKLWGSIPRERAWGKLIGTEESISTRSTRAEGTLMCGKLGASKVFVRLFKTNSDEISNALATAVTNDQGKFIIEGNTANYQGSEANIDPFLKIYHKCDDKKGKVKYVTIGRVPRRNYNIGNLNLVLQYPNEARIDELKGI
;
A
#
# COMPACT_ATOMS: atom_id res chain seq x y z
N MET A 1 -52.58 16.63 -42.60
CA MET A 1 -52.25 17.88 -41.88
C MET A 1 -50.73 17.96 -41.83
N ASN A 2 -50.09 18.82 -42.62
CA ASN A 2 -49.74 20.20 -42.27
C ASN A 2 -49.06 20.26 -40.88
N GLY A 3 -47.87 20.81 -40.67
CA GLY A 3 -47.07 21.68 -41.49
C GLY A 3 -45.74 21.98 -40.80
N ARG A 4 -44.91 22.70 -41.55
CA ARG A 4 -43.51 23.07 -41.36
C ARG A 4 -43.38 24.32 -40.45
N VAL A 5 -42.12 24.66 -40.16
CA VAL A 5 -41.53 25.99 -39.85
C VAL A 5 -41.84 26.60 -38.46
N ILE A 6 -41.01 27.44 -37.80
CA ILE A 6 -39.80 28.23 -38.14
C ILE A 6 -39.13 28.74 -36.82
N ARG A 7 -37.78 28.78 -36.85
CA ARG A 7 -36.83 29.86 -36.47
C ARG A 7 -37.08 30.84 -35.29
N GLY A 8 -35.98 31.04 -34.57
CA GLY A 8 -35.41 32.37 -34.23
C GLY A 8 -35.22 32.61 -32.74
N ARG A 9 -34.32 33.46 -32.24
CA ARG A 9 -33.24 34.32 -32.79
C ARG A 9 -32.66 35.08 -31.56
N GLY A 10 -31.37 35.41 -31.57
CA GLY A 10 -30.80 36.55 -30.81
C GLY A 10 -30.50 36.25 -29.33
N GLY A 11 -29.28 36.48 -28.84
CA GLY A 11 -28.67 37.79 -28.58
C GLY A 11 -28.85 38.09 -27.07
N GLN A 12 -27.88 38.43 -26.24
CA GLN A 12 -26.68 39.25 -26.39
C GLN A 12 -25.70 38.95 -25.22
N PRO A 13 -24.42 39.34 -25.36
CA PRO A 13 -23.41 39.34 -24.30
C PRO A 13 -23.49 40.62 -23.45
N LYS A 14 -22.80 40.62 -22.30
CA LYS A 14 -22.29 41.75 -21.45
C LYS A 14 -22.25 41.26 -19.99
N ARG A 15 -21.25 41.45 -19.13
CA ARG A 15 -20.19 42.47 -18.89
C ARG A 15 -19.37 41.94 -17.65
N PRO A 16 -18.40 42.65 -17.04
CA PRO A 16 -17.16 43.24 -17.57
C PRO A 16 -15.94 43.01 -16.62
N LEU A 17 -14.80 43.65 -16.95
CA LEU A 17 -13.66 44.02 -16.06
C LEU A 17 -12.79 42.84 -15.53
N ASN A 18 -11.46 42.86 -15.55
CA ASN A 18 -10.56 44.00 -15.43
C ASN A 18 -9.17 43.70 -16.01
N ILE A 19 -8.58 44.76 -16.55
CA ILE A 19 -7.17 44.93 -16.92
C ILE A 19 -6.35 45.06 -15.64
N MET A 20 -5.19 44.39 -15.55
CA MET A 20 -3.94 45.05 -15.16
C MET A 20 -2.73 44.13 -15.34
N SER A 21 -1.88 44.59 -16.24
CA SER A 21 -0.42 44.52 -16.27
C SER A 21 0.30 43.97 -15.03
N ARG A 22 1.27 43.09 -15.28
CA ARG A 22 2.60 43.14 -14.65
C ARG A 22 3.62 42.43 -15.54
N LEU A 23 4.32 43.24 -16.32
CA LEU A 23 5.63 42.91 -16.89
C LEU A 23 6.58 42.59 -15.74
N LEU A 24 7.13 41.39 -15.73
CA LEU A 24 8.26 41.04 -14.87
C LEU A 24 9.58 41.26 -15.64
N PRO A 25 10.57 41.94 -15.05
CA PRO A 25 11.80 42.31 -15.72
C PRO A 25 12.73 41.11 -15.90
N ARG A 26 13.40 41.05 -17.05
CA ARG A 26 14.54 40.17 -17.31
C ARG A 26 15.76 40.72 -16.55
N PRO A 27 16.53 39.90 -15.81
CA PRO A 27 17.79 40.36 -15.24
C PRO A 27 18.83 40.47 -16.36
N VAL A 28 19.37 41.69 -16.55
CA VAL A 28 20.49 41.97 -17.44
C VAL A 28 21.77 41.75 -16.64
N ASN A 29 22.62 40.82 -17.10
CA ASN A 29 23.97 40.64 -16.58
C ASN A 29 24.80 41.89 -16.91
N VAL A 30 25.20 42.65 -15.90
CA VAL A 30 26.20 43.72 -16.06
C VAL A 30 27.47 43.31 -15.33
N VAL A 31 28.44 42.94 -16.16
CA VAL A 31 29.82 42.64 -15.79
C VAL A 31 30.55 43.94 -15.46
N VAL A 32 31.35 43.84 -14.40
CA VAL A 32 32.33 44.74 -13.79
C VAL A 32 33.21 45.52 -14.79
N LEU A 33 33.47 46.81 -14.53
CA LEU A 33 34.75 47.45 -14.92
C LEU A 33 35.11 48.77 -14.18
N LEU A 34 36.20 48.71 -13.38
CA LEU A 34 37.26 49.71 -13.01
C LEU A 34 36.88 51.02 -12.25
N VAL A 35 37.69 51.63 -11.34
CA VAL A 35 39.10 52.09 -11.44
C VAL A 35 39.72 52.42 -10.04
N LEU A 36 40.97 51.96 -9.82
CA LEU A 36 42.18 52.48 -9.13
C LEU A 36 42.13 53.51 -7.96
N LEU A 37 42.88 53.22 -6.88
CA LEU A 37 44.17 53.87 -6.52
C LEU A 37 44.73 53.26 -5.22
N GLY A 38 46.01 52.93 -5.23
CA GLY A 38 46.67 52.21 -4.14
C GLY A 38 47.07 53.08 -2.96
N LEU A 39 47.02 52.49 -1.76
CA LEU A 39 48.06 52.63 -0.75
C LEU A 39 47.91 51.49 0.27
N VAL A 40 48.84 50.53 0.24
CA VAL A 40 48.94 49.49 1.27
C VAL A 40 49.80 50.05 2.40
N VAL A 41 49.20 50.29 3.57
CA VAL A 41 49.93 50.48 4.82
C VAL A 41 49.67 49.28 5.72
N ARG A 42 50.65 48.37 5.76
CA ARG A 42 50.89 47.35 6.79
C ARG A 42 51.56 48.06 7.98
N PHE A 43 51.41 47.76 9.26
CA PHE A 43 50.91 46.63 10.05
C PHE A 43 50.60 47.19 11.46
N SER A 44 49.65 46.60 12.18
CA SER A 44 49.83 46.34 13.61
C SER A 44 49.03 45.12 14.01
N THR A 45 49.76 44.14 14.53
CA THR A 45 49.30 42.84 15.00
C THR A 45 48.35 42.99 16.19
N VAL A 46 47.18 42.36 16.12
CA VAL A 46 46.42 41.99 17.31
C VAL A 46 45.92 40.55 17.17
N LYS A 47 46.37 39.71 18.10
CA LYS A 47 45.92 38.34 18.35
C LYS A 47 44.43 38.30 18.62
N LEU A 48 43.67 37.45 17.93
CA LEU A 48 42.48 36.82 18.51
C LEU A 48 42.34 35.37 18.04
N TRP A 49 42.16 34.51 19.03
CA TRP A 49 41.74 33.12 18.97
C TRP A 49 40.35 33.03 18.31
N GLY A 50 40.11 32.09 17.39
CA GLY A 50 38.76 31.90 16.83
C GLY A 50 38.70 31.03 15.58
N SER A 51 38.50 29.72 15.81
CA SER A 51 37.69 28.78 15.01
C SER A 51 37.68 28.88 13.47
N ILE A 52 38.27 27.84 12.85
CA ILE A 52 38.08 27.43 11.45
C ILE A 52 36.58 27.32 11.11
N PRO A 53 36.03 28.03 10.10
CA PRO A 53 34.72 27.71 9.57
C PRO A 53 34.85 26.53 8.61
N ARG A 54 34.35 25.37 9.05
CA ARG A 54 34.02 24.22 8.19
C ARG A 54 32.56 24.37 7.76
N GLU A 55 32.31 24.92 6.58
CA GLU A 55 30.98 24.95 5.96
C GLU A 55 31.11 24.29 4.57
N ARG A 56 30.98 22.95 4.54
CA ARG A 56 29.83 22.23 3.96
C ARG A 56 29.59 22.53 2.48
N ALA A 57 30.48 22.00 1.65
CA ALA A 57 30.05 21.44 0.38
C ALA A 57 29.26 20.16 0.66
N TRP A 58 27.93 20.20 0.58
CA TRP A 58 27.11 19.06 0.17
C TRP A 58 25.89 19.63 -0.54
N GLY A 59 25.86 19.45 -1.87
CA GLY A 59 24.66 19.70 -2.65
C GLY A 59 23.50 18.95 -2.04
N LYS A 60 22.36 19.64 -1.91
CA LYS A 60 21.09 18.99 -1.58
C LYS A 60 20.68 18.17 -2.81
N LEU A 61 21.21 16.96 -2.86
CA LEU A 61 20.80 15.92 -3.79
C LEU A 61 19.30 15.69 -3.61
N ILE A 62 18.59 15.85 -4.72
CA ILE A 62 17.40 15.15 -5.17
C ILE A 62 16.82 14.16 -4.14
N GLY A 63 15.54 14.35 -3.81
CA GLY A 63 14.54 13.31 -3.54
C GLY A 63 14.86 12.29 -2.45
N THR A 64 13.99 12.20 -1.45
CA THR A 64 13.85 11.00 -0.64
C THR A 64 13.86 9.76 -1.54
N GLU A 65 14.87 8.90 -1.41
CA GLU A 65 14.79 7.53 -1.90
C GLU A 65 13.63 6.87 -1.15
N GLU A 66 12.43 6.89 -1.72
CA GLU A 66 11.45 5.87 -1.40
C GLU A 66 12.07 4.55 -1.87
N SER A 67 12.69 3.83 -0.95
CA SER A 67 13.23 2.51 -1.22
C SER A 67 12.05 1.63 -1.68
N ILE A 68 11.91 1.41 -2.98
CA ILE A 68 10.93 0.45 -3.54
C ILE A 68 11.43 -0.95 -3.18
N SER A 69 11.15 -1.38 -1.95
CA SER A 69 11.40 -2.74 -1.51
C SER A 69 10.13 -3.55 -1.78
N THR A 70 10.10 -4.23 -2.93
CA THR A 70 9.04 -5.19 -3.23
C THR A 70 9.12 -6.33 -2.22
N ARG A 71 7.99 -6.65 -1.60
CA ARG A 71 7.84 -7.80 -0.69
C ARG A 71 6.97 -8.84 -1.36
N SER A 72 7.24 -10.11 -1.09
CA SER A 72 6.46 -11.21 -1.63
C SER A 72 6.12 -12.20 -0.54
N THR A 73 5.07 -12.96 -0.79
CA THR A 73 4.66 -14.08 0.04
C THR A 73 4.02 -15.15 -0.83
N ARG A 74 4.10 -16.39 -0.35
CA ARG A 74 3.54 -17.56 -1.01
C ARG A 74 2.89 -18.45 0.04
N ALA A 75 1.72 -18.95 -0.30
CA ALA A 75 1.00 -19.93 0.50
C ALA A 75 0.58 -21.10 -0.37
N GLU A 76 0.61 -22.29 0.21
CA GLU A 76 0.12 -23.51 -0.42
C GLU A 76 -0.58 -24.39 0.62
N GLY A 77 -1.48 -25.23 0.15
CA GLY A 77 -2.23 -26.11 1.04
C GLY A 77 -3.25 -26.96 0.32
N THR A 78 -3.93 -27.80 1.09
CA THR A 78 -5.02 -28.65 0.61
C THR A 78 -6.25 -28.40 1.47
N LEU A 79 -7.34 -27.94 0.86
CA LEU A 79 -8.61 -27.71 1.53
C LEU A 79 -9.49 -28.95 1.40
N MET A 80 -10.05 -29.41 2.51
CA MET A 80 -10.89 -30.61 2.57
C MET A 80 -12.34 -30.25 2.91
N CYS A 81 -13.27 -30.94 2.28
CA CYS A 81 -14.70 -30.92 2.62
C CYS A 81 -15.11 -32.32 3.08
N GLY A 82 -14.95 -32.59 4.38
CA GLY A 82 -15.07 -33.94 4.93
C GLY A 82 -13.93 -34.84 4.45
N LYS A 83 -14.24 -35.88 3.68
CA LYS A 83 -13.24 -36.82 3.12
C LYS A 83 -12.77 -36.48 1.71
N LEU A 84 -13.41 -35.50 1.06
CA LEU A 84 -13.12 -35.11 -0.32
C LEU A 84 -12.31 -33.81 -0.35
N GLY A 85 -11.48 -33.66 -1.38
CA GLY A 85 -10.86 -32.37 -1.67
C GLY A 85 -11.93 -31.33 -1.97
N ALA A 86 -11.82 -30.15 -1.40
CA ALA A 86 -12.76 -29.06 -1.63
C ALA A 86 -12.42 -28.36 -2.95
N SER A 87 -13.02 -28.82 -4.05
CA SER A 87 -12.83 -28.25 -5.39
C SER A 87 -13.52 -26.91 -5.57
N LYS A 88 -12.99 -26.03 -6.43
CA LYS A 88 -13.60 -24.75 -6.82
C LYS A 88 -13.82 -23.79 -5.64
N VAL A 89 -12.98 -23.88 -4.62
CA VAL A 89 -12.94 -22.95 -3.49
C VAL A 89 -12.08 -21.76 -3.89
N PHE A 90 -12.59 -20.55 -3.67
CA PHE A 90 -11.84 -19.33 -3.93
C PHE A 90 -10.93 -19.04 -2.74
N VAL A 91 -9.65 -18.83 -3.03
CA VAL A 91 -8.62 -18.46 -2.06
C VAL A 91 -8.07 -17.11 -2.48
N ARG A 92 -8.04 -16.14 -1.57
CA ARG A 92 -7.52 -14.80 -1.85
C ARG A 92 -6.47 -14.43 -0.83
N LEU A 93 -5.35 -13.92 -1.32
CA LEU A 93 -4.24 -13.44 -0.53
C LEU A 93 -4.33 -11.93 -0.44
N PHE A 94 -4.34 -11.40 0.77
CA PHE A 94 -4.41 -9.98 1.07
C PHE A 94 -3.12 -9.50 1.74
N LYS A 95 -2.81 -8.22 1.53
CA LYS A 95 -1.68 -7.51 2.13
C LYS A 95 -1.80 -7.32 3.64
N THR A 96 -3.04 -7.22 4.12
CA THR A 96 -3.41 -6.94 5.51
C THR A 96 -4.77 -7.55 5.80
N ASN A 97 -5.24 -7.49 7.05
CA ASN A 97 -6.56 -7.96 7.44
C ASN A 97 -7.66 -6.99 6.98
N SER A 98 -7.92 -6.94 5.68
CA SER A 98 -8.96 -6.13 5.06
C SER A 98 -9.72 -6.97 4.03
N ASP A 99 -10.99 -6.63 3.78
CA ASP A 99 -11.79 -7.20 2.68
C ASP A 99 -11.75 -6.31 1.41
N GLU A 100 -11.01 -5.20 1.45
CA GLU A 100 -10.88 -4.30 0.31
C GLU A 100 -10.07 -4.94 -0.82
N ILE A 101 -10.59 -4.84 -2.04
CA ILE A 101 -9.97 -5.39 -3.25
C ILE A 101 -8.61 -4.71 -3.52
N SER A 102 -8.44 -3.44 -3.13
CA SER A 102 -7.18 -2.69 -3.23
C SER A 102 -6.03 -3.33 -2.43
N ASN A 103 -6.34 -4.16 -1.43
CA ASN A 103 -5.37 -4.89 -0.62
C ASN A 103 -5.15 -6.33 -1.10
N ALA A 104 -5.84 -6.78 -2.15
CA ALA A 104 -5.67 -8.13 -2.68
C ALA A 104 -4.36 -8.23 -3.48
N LEU A 105 -3.50 -9.17 -3.10
CA LEU A 105 -2.23 -9.45 -3.79
C LEU A 105 -2.40 -10.51 -4.88
N ALA A 106 -3.25 -11.52 -4.64
CA ALA A 106 -3.50 -12.60 -5.59
C ALA A 106 -4.84 -13.30 -5.30
N THR A 107 -5.34 -14.04 -6.28
CA THR A 107 -6.48 -14.96 -6.14
C THR A 107 -6.15 -16.29 -6.81
N ALA A 108 -6.53 -17.39 -6.16
CA ALA A 108 -6.39 -18.74 -6.67
C ALA A 108 -7.70 -19.50 -6.47
N VAL A 109 -7.85 -20.61 -7.19
CA VAL A 109 -8.97 -21.54 -7.05
C VAL A 109 -8.41 -22.94 -6.83
N THR A 110 -8.98 -23.67 -5.88
CA THR A 110 -8.56 -25.05 -5.62
C THR A 110 -8.91 -25.98 -6.78
N ASN A 111 -8.03 -26.94 -7.05
CA ASN A 111 -8.29 -28.02 -8.01
C ASN A 111 -9.23 -29.09 -7.42
N ASP A 112 -9.48 -30.16 -8.19
CA ASP A 112 -10.38 -31.26 -7.78
C ASP A 112 -9.91 -32.01 -6.52
N GLN A 113 -8.63 -31.95 -6.19
CA GLN A 113 -8.07 -32.50 -4.95
C GLN A 113 -8.09 -31.50 -3.78
N GLY A 114 -8.61 -30.28 -3.98
CA GLY A 114 -8.61 -29.23 -2.97
C GLY A 114 -7.26 -28.50 -2.82
N LYS A 115 -6.27 -28.79 -3.67
CA LYS A 115 -4.94 -28.17 -3.61
C LYS A 115 -4.97 -26.76 -4.17
N PHE A 116 -4.24 -25.86 -3.54
CA PHE A 116 -3.97 -24.51 -4.05
C PHE A 116 -2.51 -24.13 -3.82
N ILE A 117 -2.01 -23.26 -4.70
CA ILE A 117 -0.77 -22.52 -4.55
C ILE A 117 -1.12 -21.09 -4.93
N ILE A 118 -0.71 -20.13 -4.10
CA ILE A 118 -0.97 -18.71 -4.32
C ILE A 118 0.27 -17.90 -3.95
N GLU A 119 0.65 -16.98 -4.82
CA GLU A 119 1.82 -16.13 -4.67
C GLU A 119 1.43 -14.70 -5.02
N GLY A 120 1.91 -13.74 -4.25
CA GLY A 120 1.64 -12.32 -4.45
C GLY A 120 2.79 -11.47 -3.98
N ASN A 121 2.88 -10.25 -4.52
CA ASN A 121 3.93 -9.31 -4.17
C ASN A 121 3.43 -7.86 -4.18
N THR A 122 4.23 -6.95 -3.62
CA THR A 122 3.90 -5.53 -3.51
C THR A 122 4.57 -4.64 -4.55
N ALA A 123 4.95 -5.18 -5.72
CA ALA A 123 5.61 -4.38 -6.77
C ALA A 123 4.77 -3.19 -7.25
N ASN A 124 3.44 -3.26 -7.10
CA ASN A 124 2.51 -2.20 -7.48
C ASN A 124 2.24 -1.17 -6.37
N TYR A 125 2.89 -1.28 -5.20
CA TYR A 125 2.75 -0.34 -4.07
C TYR A 125 4.02 0.49 -3.91
N GLN A 126 3.87 1.72 -3.42
CA GLN A 126 4.99 2.67 -3.22
C GLN A 126 5.23 2.95 -1.74
N GLY A 127 6.47 3.34 -1.41
CA GLY A 127 6.89 3.69 -0.06
C GLY A 127 6.45 2.67 1.01
N SER A 128 5.82 3.18 2.07
CA SER A 128 5.35 2.39 3.22
C SER A 128 4.16 1.49 2.90
N GLU A 129 3.47 1.69 1.77
CA GLU A 129 2.35 0.83 1.37
C GLU A 129 2.81 -0.55 0.87
N ALA A 130 4.09 -0.71 0.54
CA ALA A 130 4.69 -1.99 0.18
C ALA A 130 4.91 -2.93 1.37
N ASN A 131 4.71 -2.44 2.60
CA ASN A 131 4.69 -3.27 3.81
C ASN A 131 3.52 -4.26 3.75
N ILE A 132 3.77 -5.52 4.13
CA ILE A 132 2.74 -6.58 4.13
C ILE A 132 2.70 -7.31 5.47
N ASP A 133 1.49 -7.65 5.88
CA ASP A 133 1.13 -8.62 6.91
C ASP A 133 0.08 -9.56 6.28
N PRO A 134 0.51 -10.65 5.62
CA PRO A 134 -0.34 -11.31 4.65
C PRO A 134 -1.47 -12.14 5.28
N PHE A 135 -2.70 -11.94 4.81
CA PHE A 135 -3.87 -12.70 5.24
C PHE A 135 -4.41 -13.58 4.11
N LEU A 136 -4.66 -14.85 4.42
CA LEU A 136 -5.28 -15.79 3.50
C LEU A 136 -6.78 -15.93 3.83
N LYS A 137 -7.64 -15.58 2.88
CA LYS A 137 -9.10 -15.74 3.01
C LYS A 137 -9.60 -16.84 2.09
N ILE A 138 -10.41 -17.73 2.65
CA ILE A 138 -10.94 -18.90 1.97
C ILE A 138 -12.46 -18.78 1.90
N TYR A 139 -13.00 -18.75 0.70
CA TYR A 139 -14.44 -18.61 0.44
C TYR A 139 -14.98 -19.93 -0.11
N HIS A 140 -15.72 -20.67 0.73
CA HIS A 140 -16.28 -21.97 0.39
C HIS A 140 -17.76 -22.07 0.74
N LYS A 141 -18.45 -22.98 0.05
CA LYS A 141 -19.82 -23.42 0.39
C LYS A 141 -19.87 -24.86 0.92
N CYS A 142 -18.72 -25.40 1.33
CA CYS A 142 -18.64 -26.72 1.94
C CYS A 142 -19.62 -26.79 3.13
N ASP A 143 -20.52 -27.76 3.05
CA ASP A 143 -21.55 -28.04 4.05
C ASP A 143 -22.53 -26.90 4.39
N ASP A 144 -22.84 -26.04 3.41
CA ASP A 144 -23.83 -24.96 3.54
C ASP A 144 -25.29 -25.47 3.54
N LYS A 145 -25.58 -26.44 4.41
CA LYS A 145 -26.94 -26.84 4.79
C LYS A 145 -27.30 -26.11 6.07
N LYS A 146 -27.78 -24.87 5.94
CA LYS A 146 -28.46 -24.05 6.97
C LYS A 146 -28.27 -24.54 8.43
N GLY A 147 -27.12 -24.22 9.02
CA GLY A 147 -27.01 -24.00 10.47
C GLY A 147 -26.81 -25.20 11.41
N LYS A 148 -26.45 -26.40 10.95
CA LYS A 148 -26.10 -27.50 11.88
C LYS A 148 -24.64 -27.94 11.73
N VAL A 149 -23.82 -27.61 12.73
CA VAL A 149 -22.47 -28.19 12.89
C VAL A 149 -22.63 -29.71 13.07
N LYS A 150 -22.34 -30.49 12.03
CA LYS A 150 -22.59 -31.94 12.00
C LYS A 150 -21.73 -32.77 12.96
N TYR A 151 -20.81 -32.13 13.68
CA TYR A 151 -19.89 -32.78 14.60
C TYR A 151 -20.36 -32.71 16.07
N VAL A 152 -21.46 -32.00 16.33
CA VAL A 152 -22.12 -32.00 17.65
C VAL A 152 -23.19 -33.09 17.67
N THR A 153 -23.05 -34.05 18.59
CA THR A 153 -23.98 -35.20 18.71
C THR A 153 -24.48 -35.34 20.14
N ILE A 154 -25.73 -35.73 20.31
CA ILE A 154 -26.31 -36.01 21.64
C ILE A 154 -25.71 -37.30 22.21
N GLY A 155 -25.22 -37.25 23.45
CA GLY A 155 -24.69 -38.39 24.19
C GLY A 155 -23.28 -38.13 24.74
N ARG A 156 -22.82 -39.02 25.61
CA ARG A 156 -21.49 -38.93 26.25
C ARG A 156 -20.33 -39.19 25.29
N VAL A 157 -20.57 -39.97 24.22
CA VAL A 157 -19.54 -40.36 23.25
C VAL A 157 -19.84 -39.68 21.91
N PRO A 158 -18.88 -38.96 21.32
CA PRO A 158 -19.08 -38.34 20.02
C PRO A 158 -19.25 -39.41 18.94
N ARG A 159 -20.29 -39.29 18.12
CA ARG A 159 -20.50 -40.22 16.99
C ARG A 159 -19.77 -39.80 15.73
N ARG A 160 -19.19 -38.60 15.71
CA ARG A 160 -18.48 -38.01 14.57
C ARG A 160 -17.35 -37.13 15.06
N ASN A 161 -16.18 -37.27 14.43
CA ASN A 161 -15.00 -36.47 14.75
C ASN A 161 -14.85 -35.36 13.70
N TYR A 162 -14.56 -34.15 14.16
CA TYR A 162 -14.05 -33.10 13.28
C TYR A 162 -12.56 -33.30 13.10
N ASN A 163 -12.14 -33.73 11.92
CA ASN A 163 -10.73 -33.88 11.60
C ASN A 163 -10.20 -32.52 11.12
N ILE A 164 -9.36 -31.87 11.94
CA ILE A 164 -8.73 -30.59 11.62
C ILE A 164 -7.58 -30.74 10.58
N GLY A 165 -7.09 -31.96 10.36
CA GLY A 165 -5.99 -32.24 9.45
C GLY A 165 -4.66 -31.72 9.97
N ASN A 166 -3.78 -31.32 9.06
CA ASN A 166 -2.47 -30.77 9.38
C ASN A 166 -2.55 -29.24 9.37
N LEU A 167 -2.28 -28.62 10.52
CA LEU A 167 -2.37 -27.18 10.71
C LEU A 167 -0.98 -26.61 11.06
N ASN A 168 -0.59 -25.51 10.41
CA ASN A 168 0.68 -24.84 10.68
C ASN A 168 0.47 -23.73 11.73
N LEU A 169 1.02 -23.89 12.93
CA LEU A 169 0.85 -22.95 14.05
C LEU A 169 1.83 -21.76 14.03
N VAL A 170 2.67 -21.63 13.00
CA VAL A 170 3.46 -20.41 12.79
C VAL A 170 2.56 -19.25 12.32
N LEU A 171 1.41 -19.57 11.73
CA LEU A 171 0.42 -18.60 11.29
C LEU A 171 -0.41 -18.14 12.48
N GLN A 172 -0.79 -16.86 12.49
CA GLN A 172 -1.76 -16.34 13.43
C GLN A 172 -3.18 -16.66 12.96
N TYR A 173 -3.98 -17.28 13.82
CA TYR A 173 -5.38 -17.59 13.54
C TYR A 173 -6.32 -16.52 14.12
N PRO A 174 -7.50 -16.30 13.50
CA PRO A 174 -8.50 -15.38 14.05
C PRO A 174 -8.88 -15.76 15.49
N ASN A 175 -8.81 -14.79 16.40
CA ASN A 175 -9.06 -14.95 17.83
C ASN A 175 -8.10 -15.89 18.56
N GLU A 176 -6.91 -16.13 18.01
CA GLU A 176 -5.85 -16.81 18.74
C GLU A 176 -5.29 -15.92 19.85
N ALA A 177 -5.15 -16.49 21.05
CA ALA A 177 -4.48 -15.85 22.17
C ALA A 177 -3.12 -16.49 22.39
N ARG A 178 -2.07 -15.67 22.44
CA ARG A 178 -0.75 -16.12 22.87
C ARG A 178 -0.74 -16.15 24.39
N ILE A 179 -0.50 -17.32 24.96
CA ILE A 179 -0.32 -17.51 26.39
C ILE A 179 1.16 -17.78 26.66
N ASP A 180 1.75 -17.05 27.59
CA ASP A 180 3.15 -17.24 27.97
C ASP A 180 3.32 -18.43 28.93
N GLU A 181 2.26 -18.74 29.71
CA GLU A 181 2.24 -19.84 30.65
C GLU A 181 0.83 -20.44 30.76
N LEU A 182 0.73 -21.76 30.63
CA LEU A 182 -0.51 -22.51 30.86
C LEU A 182 -0.68 -22.69 32.37
N LYS A 183 -1.46 -21.82 33.02
CA LYS A 183 -1.78 -21.98 34.44
C LYS A 183 -2.65 -23.22 34.67
N GLY A 184 -2.15 -24.17 35.47
CA GLY A 184 -2.93 -25.32 35.95
C GLY A 184 -2.73 -26.64 35.20
N ILE A 185 -1.63 -26.76 34.44
CA ILE A 185 -1.02 -28.03 34.01
C ILE A 185 0.39 -28.03 34.58
#